data_AF-A0A946D4L5-F1
#
_entry.id   AF-A0A946D4L5-F1
#
_cell.length_a   1.000
_cell.length_b   1.000
_cell.length_c   1.000
_cell.angle_alpha   90.00
_cell.angle_beta   90.00
_cell.angle_gamma   90.00
#
_symmetry.space_group_name_H-M   'P 1'
#
loop_
_entity.id
_entity.type
_entity.pdbx_description
1 polymer ?
#
loop_
_entity_poly.entity_id
_entity_poly.type
_entity_poly.pdbx_seq_one_letter_code
_entity_poly.pdbx_strand_id
1 'polypeptide(L)'
;MTQRSDVQIGERFKPAGSTVFGYPSGEIFEVGDIRMEGCVVPHAHLFNISDPSEQKLISVHALRDVKFYIPVDLQSIEFHGRVAGSWEL
;
A
#
# COMPACT_ATOMS: atom_id res chain seq x y z
N MET A 1 25.47 -5.88 -1.11
CA MET A 1 24.15 -6.50 -1.35
C MET A 1 23.12 -5.52 -0.85
N THR A 2 22.44 -4.82 -1.75
CA THR A 2 21.47 -3.78 -1.39
C THR A 2 20.30 -4.46 -0.69
N GLN A 3 20.15 -4.24 0.63
CA GLN A 3 19.01 -4.71 1.40
C GLN A 3 17.74 -4.23 0.68
N ARG A 4 16.92 -5.16 0.20
CA ARG A 4 15.55 -4.85 -0.23
C ARG A 4 14.86 -4.20 0.96
N SER A 5 14.58 -2.92 0.84
CA SER A 5 14.03 -2.01 1.83
C SER A 5 13.10 -2.73 2.82
N ASP A 6 13.43 -2.61 4.09
CA ASP A 6 12.52 -2.96 5.17
C ASP A 6 11.27 -2.08 5.05
N VAL A 7 10.09 -2.62 5.35
CA VAL A 7 8.85 -1.82 5.33
C VAL A 7 8.96 -0.77 6.42
N GLN A 8 8.66 0.48 6.12
CA GLN A 8 8.81 1.60 7.06
C GLN A 8 7.45 2.18 7.47
N ILE A 9 7.40 2.70 8.70
CA ILE A 9 6.25 3.48 9.16
C ILE A 9 6.11 4.72 8.25
N GLY A 10 4.89 4.99 7.81
CA GLY A 10 4.55 6.03 6.85
C GLY A 10 4.60 5.59 5.38
N GLU A 11 5.12 4.38 5.08
CA GLU A 11 4.99 3.84 3.72
C GLU A 11 3.54 3.54 3.39
N ARG A 12 3.21 3.68 2.10
CA ARG A 12 1.86 3.51 1.59
C ARG A 12 1.80 2.38 0.60
N PHE A 13 0.74 1.60 0.67
CA PHE A 13 0.54 0.43 -0.16
C PHE A 13 -0.89 0.40 -0.68
N LYS A 14 -1.04 -0.01 -1.93
CA LYS A 14 -2.34 -0.37 -2.51
C LYS A 14 -2.37 -1.86 -2.79
N PRO A 15 -3.53 -2.53 -2.65
CA PRO A 15 -3.66 -3.91 -3.08
C PRO A 15 -3.41 -4.02 -4.60
N ALA A 16 -2.69 -5.05 -5.03
CA ALA A 16 -2.22 -5.16 -6.41
C ALA A 16 -3.35 -5.44 -7.44
N GLY A 17 -4.58 -5.77 -7.01
CA GLY A 17 -5.77 -6.03 -7.84
C GLY A 17 -5.52 -7.10 -8.94
N SER A 18 -5.94 -8.36 -8.84
CA SER A 18 -7.25 -8.90 -8.54
C SER A 18 -7.05 -10.13 -7.65
N THR A 19 -6.91 -9.91 -6.35
CA THR A 19 -6.93 -11.02 -5.38
C THR A 19 -8.37 -11.42 -5.08
N VAL A 20 -8.59 -12.65 -4.61
CA VAL A 20 -9.87 -13.31 -4.30
C VAL A 20 -10.85 -12.52 -3.38
N PHE A 21 -10.46 -11.32 -2.92
CA PHE A 21 -11.16 -10.47 -1.96
C PHE A 21 -11.79 -9.19 -2.55
N GLY A 22 -11.84 -9.02 -3.88
CA GLY A 22 -12.65 -7.97 -4.51
C GLY A 22 -11.89 -6.97 -5.38
N TYR A 23 -12.66 -6.11 -6.05
CA TYR A 23 -12.29 -5.11 -7.05
C TYR A 23 -10.98 -4.34 -6.73
N PRO A 24 -10.28 -3.78 -7.74
CA PRO A 24 -9.22 -2.81 -7.50
C PRO A 24 -9.84 -1.56 -6.87
N SER A 25 -10.05 -1.62 -5.56
CA SER A 25 -10.41 -0.48 -4.77
C SER A 25 -9.21 0.46 -4.85
N GLY A 26 -9.44 1.74 -5.15
CA GLY A 26 -8.40 2.77 -5.09
C GLY A 26 -7.92 3.03 -3.66
N GLU A 27 -8.06 2.04 -2.77
CA GLU A 27 -7.73 2.10 -1.36
C GLU A 27 -6.21 2.13 -1.22
N ILE A 28 -5.75 3.16 -0.52
CA ILE A 28 -4.35 3.30 -0.15
C ILE A 28 -4.30 3.15 1.35
N PHE A 29 -3.45 2.24 1.80
CA PHE A 29 -3.21 1.98 3.19
C PHE A 29 -1.84 2.51 3.57
N GLU A 30 -1.72 3.18 4.71
CA GLU A 30 -0.45 3.66 5.25
C GLU A 30 -0.04 2.81 6.46
N VAL A 31 1.26 2.52 6.58
CA VAL A 31 1.82 1.76 7.70
C VAL A 31 1.93 2.68 8.92
N GLY A 32 1.18 2.38 9.98
CA GLY A 32 1.22 3.15 11.23
C GLY A 32 2.13 2.57 12.30
N ASP A 33 2.24 1.25 12.32
CA ASP A 33 3.00 0.54 13.34
C ASP A 33 3.51 -0.78 12.76
N ILE A 34 4.64 -1.26 13.28
CA ILE A 34 5.20 -2.56 12.92
C ILE A 34 5.39 -3.34 14.20
N ARG A 35 4.53 -4.35 14.38
CA ARG A 35 4.58 -5.23 15.54
C ARG A 35 5.51 -6.39 15.28
N MET A 36 6.50 -6.52 16.16
CA MET A 36 7.42 -7.64 16.22
C MET A 36 7.37 -8.21 17.64
N GLU A 37 6.54 -9.25 17.85
CA GLU A 37 6.47 -9.94 19.14
C GLU A 37 7.13 -11.32 19.04
N GLY A 38 8.24 -11.50 19.76
CA GLY A 38 8.93 -12.78 19.91
C GLY A 38 9.53 -13.34 18.60
N CYS A 39 9.37 -14.65 18.37
CA CYS A 39 9.82 -15.35 17.16
C CYS A 39 8.78 -15.32 16.02
N VAL A 40 7.78 -14.46 16.09
CA VAL A 40 6.70 -14.38 15.10
C VAL A 40 7.13 -13.48 13.95
N VAL A 41 6.64 -13.79 12.74
CA VAL A 41 6.82 -12.95 11.55
C VAL A 41 6.35 -11.51 11.87
N PRO A 42 7.11 -10.47 11.51
CA PRO A 42 6.70 -9.10 11.75
C PRO A 42 5.44 -8.75 10.94
N HIS A 43 4.51 -8.04 11.57
CA HIS A 43 3.27 -7.59 10.96
C HIS A 43 3.17 -6.07 11.01
N ALA A 44 2.79 -5.46 9.88
CA ALA A 44 2.49 -4.06 9.76
C ALA A 44 1.00 -3.82 10.03
N HIS A 45 0.73 -2.80 10.83
CA HIS A 45 -0.61 -2.26 11.05
C HIS A 45 -0.84 -1.15 10.04
N LEU A 46 -1.79 -1.39 9.15
CA LEU A 46 -2.13 -0.56 8.01
C LEU A 46 -3.47 0.12 8.28
N PHE A 47 -3.57 1.41 7.98
CA PHE A 47 -4.82 2.17 8.05
C PHE A 47 -5.17 2.73 6.69
N ASN A 48 -6.45 2.65 6.32
CA ASN A 48 -6.92 3.26 5.08
C ASN A 48 -6.83 4.80 5.23
N ILE A 49 -6.22 5.46 4.25
CA ILE A 49 -6.05 6.92 4.26
C ILE A 49 -7.40 7.64 4.11
N SER A 50 -8.35 7.04 3.39
CA SER A 50 -9.70 7.59 3.20
C SER A 50 -10.62 7.33 4.38
N ASP A 51 -10.43 6.22 5.10
CA ASP A 51 -11.19 5.86 6.30
C ASP A 51 -10.28 5.22 7.37
N PRO A 52 -9.73 6.01 8.31
CA PRO A 52 -8.83 5.49 9.34
C PRO A 52 -9.46 4.45 10.30
N SER A 53 -10.79 4.29 10.27
CA SER A 53 -11.45 3.21 11.01
C SER A 53 -11.24 1.84 10.35
N GLU A 54 -10.95 1.80 9.06
CA GLU A 54 -10.56 0.58 8.36
C GLU A 54 -9.06 0.31 8.56
N GLN A 55 -8.78 -0.75 9.33
CA GLN A 55 -7.43 -1.16 9.68
C GLN A 55 -7.18 -2.61 9.27
N LYS A 56 -5.94 -2.91 8.87
CA LYS A 56 -5.50 -4.24 8.44
C LYS A 56 -4.17 -4.60 9.10
N LEU A 57 -4.03 -5.85 9.54
CA LEU A 57 -2.78 -6.39 10.04
C LEU A 57 -2.20 -7.33 8.98
N ILE A 58 -1.14 -6.91 8.31
CA ILE A 58 -0.54 -7.63 7.18
C ILE A 58 0.90 -7.97 7.50
N SER A 59 1.34 -9.19 7.18
CA SER A 59 2.75 -9.54 7.34
C SER A 59 3.65 -8.61 6.50
N VAL A 60 4.78 -8.18 7.07
CA VAL A 60 5.78 -7.38 6.34
C VAL A 60 6.25 -8.12 5.08
N HIS A 61 6.27 -9.46 5.12
CA HIS A 61 6.60 -10.27 3.96
C HIS A 61 5.61 -10.10 2.80
N ALA A 62 4.30 -10.06 3.08
CA ALA A 62 3.27 -9.86 2.06
C ALA A 62 3.33 -8.45 1.45
N LEU A 63 3.68 -7.42 2.23
CA LEU A 63 3.87 -6.06 1.72
C LEU A 63 5.05 -5.92 0.75
N ARG A 64 6.04 -6.81 0.85
CA ARG A 64 7.20 -6.85 -0.06
C ARG A 64 6.93 -7.60 -1.36
N ASP A 65 5.83 -8.35 -1.43
CA ASP A 65 5.44 -9.07 -2.64
C ASP A 65 4.42 -8.27 -3.44
N VAL A 66 4.90 -7.74 -4.56
CA VAL A 66 4.14 -6.90 -5.51
C VAL A 66 2.94 -7.60 -6.14
N LYS A 67 2.80 -8.92 -5.96
CA LYS A 67 1.58 -9.67 -6.33
C LYS A 67 0.43 -9.41 -5.38
N PHE A 68 0.71 -9.01 -4.13
CA PHE A 68 -0.30 -8.70 -3.13
C PHE A 68 -0.44 -7.19 -2.92
N TYR A 69 0.68 -6.49 -2.78
CA TYR A 69 0.69 -5.06 -2.47
C TYR A 69 1.72 -4.29 -3.30
N ILE A 70 1.30 -3.16 -3.85
CA ILE A 70 2.15 -2.26 -4.63
C ILE A 70 2.47 -1.05 -3.74
N PRO A 71 3.76 -0.75 -3.47
CA PRO A 71 4.14 0.47 -2.77
C PRO A 71 3.72 1.70 -3.60
N VAL A 72 3.21 2.72 -2.93
CA VAL A 72 2.74 3.97 -3.52
C VAL A 72 3.66 5.09 -3.09
N ASP A 73 4.54 5.51 -3.99
CA ASP A 73 5.31 6.74 -3.81
C ASP A 73 4.41 7.96 -4.02
N LEU A 74 4.45 8.89 -3.07
CA LEU A 74 3.69 10.15 -3.08
C LEU A 74 3.94 10.99 -4.36
N GLN A 75 5.09 10.81 -5.02
CA GLN A 75 5.40 11.49 -6.28
C GLN A 75 4.57 11.02 -7.49
N SER A 76 3.84 9.89 -7.41
CA SER A 76 3.05 9.35 -8.53
C SER A 76 1.55 9.61 -8.46
N ILE A 77 1.05 10.26 -7.39
CA ILE A 77 -0.39 10.55 -7.24
C ILE A 77 -0.81 11.78 -8.08
N GLU A 78 0.12 12.55 -8.64
CA GLU A 78 -0.20 13.68 -9.54
C GLU A 78 -0.49 13.30 -11.00
N PHE A 79 -0.37 12.02 -11.42
CA PHE A 79 -0.45 11.67 -12.85
C PHE A 79 -1.70 10.93 -13.33
N HIS A 80 -2.76 10.80 -12.53
CA HIS A 80 -4.02 10.19 -12.99
C HIS A 80 -5.26 11.02 -12.71
N GLY A 81 -5.11 12.35 -12.78
CA GLY A 81 -6.19 13.35 -12.74
C GLY A 81 -6.25 14.26 -13.98
N ARG A 82 -5.57 13.93 -15.08
CA ARG A 82 -5.61 14.72 -16.34
C ARG A 82 -5.66 13.83 -17.58
N VAL A 83 -6.82 13.22 -17.83
CA VAL A 83 -7.28 12.99 -19.23
C VAL A 83 -8.77 13.34 -19.28
N ALA A 84 -9.05 14.64 -19.18
CA ALA A 84 -10.31 15.25 -19.60
C ALA A 84 -9.99 16.70 -19.98
N GLY A 85 -9.34 16.86 -21.13
CA GLY A 85 -8.89 18.15 -21.63
C GLY A 85 -8.41 18.03 -23.06
N SER A 86 -9.23 17.44 -23.92
CA SER A 86 -9.08 17.55 -25.37
C SER A 86 -9.52 18.96 -25.77
N TRP A 87 -8.58 19.89 -25.83
CA TRP A 87 -8.76 21.14 -26.56
C TRP A 87 -8.24 20.93 -27.97
N GLU A 88 -9.17 21.02 -28.92
CA GLU A 88 -9.08 21.60 -30.27
C GLU A 88 -7.82 21.38 -31.10
N LEU A 89 -8.00 20.74 -32.26
CA LEU A 89 -7.82 21.37 -33.57
C LEU A 89 -8.92 20.89 -34.53
#